data_AF-A0A6P1NQQ2-F1
#
_entry.id   AF-A0A6P1NQQ2-F1
#
_cell.length_a   1.000
_cell.length_b   1.000
_cell.length_c   1.000
_cell.angle_alpha   90.00
_cell.angle_beta   90.00
_cell.angle_gamma   90.00
#
_symmetry.space_group_name_H-M   'P 1'
#
loop_
_entity.id
_entity.type
_entity.pdbx_description
1 polymer ?
#
loop_
_entity_poly.entity_id
_entity_poly.type
_entity_poly.pdbx_seq_one_letter_code
_entity_poly.pdbx_strand_id
1 'polypeptide(L)' 'MAVSIELGKKLDKDYENKSLEEVLDAPPSALAGLTDKHNEVLASMGIKTVRDLGSNKYFAMAGVLVALSKHVD' A
#
# COMPACT_ATOMS: atom_id res chain seq x y z
N MET A 1 -7.92 19.08 -0.29
CA MET A 1 -6.76 19.22 0.62
C MET A 1 -5.62 18.43 0.02
N ALA A 2 -4.49 19.08 -0.31
CA ALA A 2 -3.27 18.34 -0.60
C ALA A 2 -2.75 17.81 0.74
N VAL A 3 -3.01 16.54 1.02
CA VAL A 3 -2.39 15.89 2.18
C VAL A 3 -0.95 15.60 1.77
N SER A 4 -0.03 16.48 2.14
CA SER A 4 1.41 16.22 2.06
C SER A 4 1.75 15.18 3.12
N ILE A 5 1.51 13.91 2.80
CA ILE A 5 1.97 12.81 3.64
C ILE A 5 3.47 12.74 3.39
N GLU A 6 4.28 13.04 4.41
CA GLU A 6 5.69 12.63 4.39
C GLU A 6 5.74 11.10 4.46
N LEU A 7 5.59 10.47 3.29
CA LEU A 7 5.73 9.03 3.11
C LEU A 7 7.20 8.60 3.14
N GLY A 8 8.08 9.40 3.75
CA GLY A 8 9.52 9.23 3.78
C GLY A 8 9.89 7.79 4.15
N LYS A 9 10.63 7.14 3.25
CA LYS A 9 11.07 5.72 3.29
C LYS A 9 9.96 4.66 3.20
N LYS A 10 8.69 5.02 3.01
CA LYS A 10 7.58 4.07 2.82
C LYS A 10 7.17 3.91 1.36
N LEU A 11 7.51 4.87 0.50
CA LEU A 11 7.39 4.74 -0.95
C LEU A 11 8.74 4.43 -1.57
N ASP A 12 8.68 3.79 -2.73
CA ASP A 12 9.82 3.69 -3.63
C ASP A 12 10.22 5.10 -4.11
N LYS A 13 11.54 5.29 -4.36
CA LYS A 13 12.11 6.59 -4.74
C LYS A 13 11.45 7.20 -5.96
N ASP A 14 10.97 6.37 -6.88
CA ASP A 14 10.32 6.82 -8.11
C ASP A 14 8.90 7.38 -7.87
N TYR A 15 8.35 7.19 -6.67
CA TYR A 15 7.00 7.59 -6.28
C TYR A 15 6.95 8.64 -5.17
N GLU A 16 8.08 9.02 -4.56
CA GLU A 16 8.13 10.01 -3.45
C GLU A 16 7.64 11.41 -3.85
N ASN A 17 7.77 11.79 -5.12
CA ASN A 17 7.35 13.10 -5.64
C ASN A 17 6.01 13.08 -6.40
N LYS A 18 5.31 11.94 -6.41
CA LYS A 18 4.04 11.79 -7.12
C LYS A 18 2.85 12.21 -6.26
N SER A 19 1.75 12.55 -6.92
CA SER A 19 0.49 12.83 -6.25
C SER A 19 -0.09 11.56 -5.61
N LEU A 20 -0.94 11.73 -4.60
CA LEU A 20 -1.59 10.60 -3.93
C LEU A 20 -2.36 9.70 -4.91
N GLU A 21 -3.05 10.27 -5.89
CA GLU A 21 -3.79 9.49 -6.90
C GLU A 21 -2.85 8.65 -7.76
N GLU A 22 -1.71 9.22 -8.20
CA GLU A 22 -0.70 8.48 -8.95
C GLU A 22 -0.06 7.35 -8.13
N VAL A 23 0.14 7.56 -6.83
CA VAL A 23 0.64 6.50 -5.93
C VAL A 23 -0.41 5.42 -5.70
N LEU A 24 -1.69 5.79 -5.59
CA LEU A 24 -2.78 4.83 -5.42
C LEU A 24 -2.97 3.95 -6.65
N ASP A 25 -2.78 4.50 -7.84
CA ASP A 25 -2.91 3.78 -9.11
C ASP A 25 -1.61 3.05 -9.52
N ALA A 26 -0.52 3.29 -8.78
CA ALA A 26 0.75 2.61 -8.97
C ALA A 26 0.69 1.13 -8.54
N PRO A 27 1.59 0.27 -9.05
CA PRO A 27 1.72 -1.10 -8.58
C PRO A 27 2.18 -1.18 -7.11
N PRO A 28 1.95 -2.30 -6.41
CA PRO A 28 2.41 -2.47 -5.03
C PRO A 28 3.91 -2.21 -4.83
N SER A 29 4.76 -2.46 -5.83
CA SER A 29 6.20 -2.11 -5.81
C SER A 29 6.49 -0.62 -5.64
N ALA A 30 5.50 0.27 -5.80
CA ALA A 30 5.62 1.67 -5.43
C ALA A 30 5.75 1.88 -3.90
N LEU A 31 5.45 0.87 -3.09
CA LEU A 31 5.75 0.85 -1.66
C LEU A 31 7.18 0.33 -1.44
N ALA A 32 7.93 1.02 -0.58
CA ALA A 32 9.29 0.65 -0.25
C ALA A 32 9.36 -0.78 0.30
N GLY A 33 10.29 -1.58 -0.23
CA GLY A 33 10.50 -2.98 0.17
C GLY A 33 9.67 -3.99 -0.62
N LEU A 34 8.77 -3.54 -1.50
CA LEU A 34 8.14 -4.40 -2.49
C LEU A 34 8.96 -4.42 -3.79
N THR A 35 8.85 -5.52 -4.54
CA THR A 35 9.61 -5.78 -5.78
C THR A 35 8.64 -6.26 -6.84
N ASP A 36 9.06 -6.31 -8.09
CA ASP A 36 8.20 -6.78 -9.19
C ASP A 36 7.68 -8.21 -8.98
N LYS A 37 8.48 -9.07 -8.33
CA LYS A 37 8.04 -10.42 -7.95
C LYS A 37 6.83 -10.40 -6.99
N HIS A 38 6.77 -9.42 -6.09
CA HIS A 38 5.62 -9.26 -5.20
C HIS A 38 4.39 -8.78 -5.98
N ASN A 39 4.57 -7.95 -7.02
CA ASN A 39 3.46 -7.53 -7.88
C ASN A 39 2.84 -8.74 -8.59
N GLU A 40 3.64 -9.68 -9.09
CA GLU A 40 3.12 -10.88 -9.76
C GLU A 40 2.26 -11.74 -8.81
N VAL A 41 2.74 -11.95 -7.58
CA VAL A 41 2.01 -12.71 -6.55
C VAL A 41 0.70 -11.99 -6.19
N LEU A 42 0.75 -10.68 -5.94
CA LEU A 42 -0.43 -9.88 -5.61
C LEU A 42 -1.43 -9.81 -6.78
N ALA A 43 -0.94 -9.73 -8.02
CA ALA A 43 -1.78 -9.74 -9.21
C ALA A 43 -2.53 -11.06 -9.36
N SER A 44 -1.96 -12.19 -8.93
CA SER A 44 -2.66 -13.48 -8.90
C SER A 44 -3.85 -13.49 -7.93
N MET A 45 -3.84 -12.62 -6.92
CA MET A 45 -4.94 -12.38 -5.98
C MET A 45 -5.88 -11.25 -6.42
N GLY A 46 -5.70 -10.72 -7.64
CA GLY A 46 -6.47 -9.61 -8.18
C GLY A 46 -6.04 -8.23 -7.67
N ILE A 47 -4.90 -8.12 -6.99
CA ILE A 47 -4.37 -6.86 -6.45
C ILE A 47 -3.30 -6.35 -7.40
N LYS A 48 -3.60 -5.27 -8.15
CA LYS A 48 -2.69 -4.72 -9.15
C LYS A 48 -2.16 -3.35 -8.78
N THR A 49 -2.86 -2.64 -7.91
CA THR A 49 -2.51 -1.28 -7.48
C THR A 49 -2.40 -1.17 -5.97
N VAL A 50 -1.77 -0.09 -5.49
CA VAL A 50 -1.75 0.25 -4.05
C VAL A 50 -3.18 0.45 -3.53
N ARG A 51 -4.08 1.00 -4.35
CA ARG A 51 -5.51 1.12 -4.03
C ARG A 51 -6.15 -0.25 -3.85
N ASP A 52 -5.88 -1.21 -4.74
CA ASP A 52 -6.41 -2.57 -4.61
C ASP A 52 -5.88 -3.24 -3.34
N LEU A 53 -4.60 -3.04 -3.01
CA LEU A 53 -3.98 -3.60 -1.82
C LEU A 53 -4.66 -3.06 -0.54
N GLY A 54 -4.86 -1.74 -0.46
CA GLY A 54 -5.49 -1.09 0.68
C GLY A 54 -7.00 -1.32 0.80
N SER A 55 -7.69 -1.54 -0.31
CA SER A 55 -9.14 -1.79 -0.34
C SER A 55 -9.53 -3.28 -0.32
N ASN A 56 -8.55 -4.19 -0.40
CA ASN A 56 -8.81 -5.61 -0.35
C ASN A 56 -9.32 -6.05 1.03
N LYS A 57 -10.46 -6.74 1.04
CA LYS A 57 -11.12 -7.22 2.28
C LYS A 57 -10.22 -8.02 3.23
N TYR A 58 -9.28 -8.81 2.71
CA TYR A 58 -8.41 -9.64 3.53
C TYR A 58 -7.33 -8.80 4.23
N PHE A 59 -6.68 -7.93 3.48
CA PHE A 59 -5.64 -7.03 4.00
C PHE A 59 -6.23 -5.97 4.93
N ALA A 60 -7.38 -5.40 4.57
CA ALA A 60 -8.09 -4.46 5.42
C ALA A 60 -8.48 -5.11 6.76
N MET A 61 -9.06 -6.33 6.74
CA MET A 61 -9.42 -7.03 7.97
C MET A 61 -8.20 -7.39 8.81
N ALA A 62 -7.11 -7.89 8.18
CA ALA A 62 -5.86 -8.17 8.90
C ALA A 62 -5.27 -6.90 9.55
N GLY A 63 -5.29 -5.77 8.85
CA GLY A 63 -4.86 -4.48 9.39
C GLY A 63 -5.71 -4.04 10.58
N VAL A 64 -7.03 -4.22 10.51
CA VAL A 64 -7.94 -3.94 11.63
C VAL A 64 -7.67 -4.86 12.82
N LEU A 65 -7.47 -6.17 12.61
CA LEU A 65 -7.16 -7.11 13.69
C LEU A 65 -5.86 -6.75 14.41
N VAL A 66 -4.83 -6.34 13.65
CA VAL A 66 -3.55 -5.86 14.22
C VAL A 66 -3.72 -4.52 14.94
N ALA A 67 -4.59 -3.63 14.44
CA ALA A 67 -4.89 -2.39 15.13
C ALA A 67 -5.61 -2.66 16.45
N LEU A 68 -6.58 -3.58 16.46
CA LEU A 68 -7.32 -3.98 17.66
C LEU A 68 -6.43 -4.67 18.68
N SER A 69 -5.45 -5.48 18.27
CA SER A 69 -4.53 -6.14 19.22
C SER A 69 -3.68 -5.14 20.03
N LYS A 70 -3.58 -3.89 19.59
CA LYS A 70 -2.90 -2.81 20.33
C LYS A 70 -3.81 -2.08 21.32
N HIS A 71 -5.10 -2.42 21.33
CA HIS A 71 -6.13 -1.83 22.19
C HIS A 71 -6.80 -2.87 23.11
N VAL A 72 -6.36 -4.12 23.07
CA VAL A 72 -6.75 -5.16 24.02
C VAL A 72 -5.60 -5.26 25.03
N ASP A 73 -5.77 -4.63 26.18
CA ASP A 73 -4.96 -4.84 27.39
C ASP A 73 -5.21 -6.24 27.99
#